data_AF-A0A7G2LZD5-F1
#
_entry.id   AF-A0A7G2LZD5-F1
#
_cell.length_a   1.000
_cell.length_b   1.000
_cell.length_c   1.000
_cell.angle_alpha   90.00
_cell.angle_beta   90.00
_cell.angle_gamma   90.00
#
_symmetry.space_group_name_H-M   'P 1'
#
loop_
_entity.id
_entity.type
_entity.pdbx_description
1 polymer ?
#
loop_
_entity_poly.entity_id
_entity_poly.type
_entity_poly.pdbx_seq_one_letter_code
_entity_poly.pdbx_strand_id
1 'polypeptide(L)' 'MQVSVRDNNVDQALRALKKKLQREGVFREMKLK' A
#
# COMPACT_ATOMS: atom_id res chain seq x y z
N MET A 1 -4.47 -6.56 1.69
CA MET A 1 -4.28 -5.83 0.40
C MET A 1 -3.06 -6.41 -0.32
N GLN A 2 -3.12 -6.59 -1.64
CA GLN A 2 -2.02 -7.20 -2.41
C GLN A 2 -1.71 -6.35 -3.67
N VAL A 3 -0.45 -6.36 -4.10
CA VAL A 3 0.04 -5.72 -5.33
C VAL A 3 1.01 -6.67 -6.02
N SER A 4 0.85 -6.87 -7.33
CA SER A 4 1.78 -7.65 -8.14
C SER A 4 3.06 -6.85 -8.42
N VAL A 5 4.22 -7.45 -8.18
CA VAL A 5 5.50 -6.90 -8.65
C VAL A 5 5.66 -7.24 -10.13
N ARG A 6 6.00 -6.23 -10.94
CA ARG A 6 6.31 -6.40 -12.37
C ARG A 6 7.74 -5.92 -12.62
N ASP A 7 8.41 -6.53 -13.58
CA ASP A 7 9.74 -6.11 -14.04
C ASP A 7 10.79 -6.03 -12.91
N ASN A 8 10.65 -6.87 -11.88
CA ASN A 8 11.45 -6.84 -10.64
C ASN A 8 11.43 -5.48 -9.89
N ASN A 9 10.47 -4.61 -10.16
CA ASN A 9 10.39 -3.28 -9.55
C ASN A 9 9.55 -3.31 -8.26
N VAL A 10 10.20 -3.68 -7.16
CA VAL A 10 9.58 -3.77 -5.84
C VAL A 10 9.23 -2.38 -5.30
N ASP A 11 10.04 -1.35 -5.56
CA ASP A 11 9.80 0.02 -5.12
C ASP A 11 8.48 0.59 -5.65
N GLN A 12 8.20 0.36 -6.93
CA GLN A 12 6.94 0.80 -7.53
C GLN A 12 5.75 0.06 -6.93
N ALA A 13 5.87 -1.26 -6.72
CA ALA A 13 4.84 -2.05 -6.08
C ALA A 13 4.56 -1.56 -4.65
N LEU A 14 5.61 -1.20 -3.90
CA LEU A 14 5.48 -0.68 -2.53
C LEU A 14 4.80 0.70 -2.50
N ARG A 15 5.14 1.60 -3.44
CA ARG A 15 4.46 2.89 -3.60
C ARG A 15 2.99 2.73 -3.97
N ALA A 16 2.67 1.79 -4.85
CA ALA A 16 1.30 1.49 -5.24
C ALA A 16 0.49 0.92 -4.06
N LEU A 17 1.08 -0.01 -3.30
CA LEU A 17 0.49 -0.60 -2.11
C LEU A 17 0.20 0.47 -1.04
N LYS A 18 1.18 1.34 -0.76
CA LYS A 18 1.02 2.45 0.18
C LYS A 18 -0.13 3.38 -0.21
N LYS A 19 -0.22 3.76 -1.49
CA LYS A 19 -1.32 4.61 -2.00
C LYS A 19 -2.68 3.94 -1.79
N LYS A 20 -2.78 2.64 -2.07
CA LYS A 20 -4.05 1.91 -1.92
C LYS A 20 -4.45 1.80 -0.44
N LEU A 21 -3.52 1.47 0.47
CA LEU A 21 -3.75 1.44 1.92
C LEU A 21 -4.17 2.80 2.49
N GLN A 22 -3.61 3.90 1.98
CA GLN A 22 -4.00 5.26 2.38
C GLN A 22 -5.43 5.61 1.96
N ARG A 23 -5.85 5.23 0.75
CA ARG A 23 -7.23 5.47 0.28
C ARG A 23 -8.26 4.70 1.09
N GLU A 24 -7.94 3.46 1.44
CA GLU A 24 -8.82 2.61 2.24
C GLU A 24 -8.82 3.02 3.73
N GLY A 25 -8.07 4.06 4.12
CA GLY A 25 -8.12 4.60 5.47
C GLY A 25 -7.48 3.71 6.54
N VAL A 26 -6.84 2.60 6.16
CA VAL A 26 -6.23 1.60 7.08
C VAL A 26 -5.26 2.26 8.06
N PHE A 27 -4.44 3.21 7.59
CA PHE A 27 -3.51 3.94 8.46
C PHE A 27 -4.19 4.88 9.46
N ARG A 28 -5.42 5.32 9.19
CA ARG A 28 -6.21 6.12 10.13
C ARG A 28 -6.82 5.25 11.22
N GLU A 29 -7.37 4.10 10.84
CA GLU A 29 -7.91 3.12 11.79
C GLU A 29 -6.82 2.58 12.72
N MET A 30 -5.60 2.38 12.21
CA MET A 30 -4.45 1.94 13.01
C MET A 30 -3.99 2.97 14.06
N LYS A 31 -4.20 4.28 13.83
CA LYS A 31 -3.79 5.33 14.79
C LYS A 31 -4.84 5.57 15.89
N LEU A 32 -6.09 5.18 15.64
CA LEU A 32 -7.21 5.33 16.57
C LEU A 32 -7.31 4.16 17.57
N LYS A 33 -6.48 3.13 17.41
CA LYS A 33 -6.24 2.06 18.39
C LYS A 33 -4.91 2.30 19.09
#